data_AF-A0AA42Z735-F1
#
_entry.id   AF-A0AA42Z735-F1
#
_cell.length_a   1.000
_cell.length_b   1.000
_cell.length_c   1.000
_cell.angle_alpha   90.00
_cell.angle_beta   90.00
_cell.angle_gamma   90.00
#
_symmetry.space_group_name_H-M   'P 1'
#
loop_
_entity.id
_entity.type
_entity.pdbx_description
1 polymer ?
#
loop_
_entity_poly.entity_id
_entity_poly.type
_entity_poly.pdbx_seq_one_letter_code
_entity_poly.pdbx_strand_id
1 'polypeptide(L)'
;MSADRYLTSPLRALRATFPLDLRGLATLGGIILIGKLAWLVWRGPAYEMDTATYLGQSLTFHHPPIYGWLLRWLEGIWPQAYFVAAVQAVVMAAGLALACAHFGRSPRETRILAILFAIDPITSFFSANLMSEALFIPGTLLWLCLVHQYLREERTDNRRTLVLLIGVWLAAIYSVRLAAIIFPGFFALASLWHRVQNGSCARCCTRS
;
A
#
# COMPACT_ATOMS: atom_id res chain seq x y z
N MET A 1 32.50 -18.60 0.83
CA MET A 1 31.12 -18.34 1.32
C MET A 1 30.27 -17.99 0.11
N SER A 2 29.26 -18.79 -0.23
CA SER A 2 28.51 -18.62 -1.49
C SER A 2 27.51 -17.47 -1.41
N ALA A 3 27.44 -16.66 -2.46
CA ALA A 3 26.54 -15.51 -2.61
C ALA A 3 25.04 -15.91 -2.59
N ASP A 4 24.72 -17.19 -2.74
CA ASP A 4 23.34 -17.71 -2.78
C ASP A 4 22.57 -17.60 -1.46
N ARG A 5 23.24 -17.47 -0.31
CA ARG A 5 22.55 -17.32 0.99
C ARG A 5 21.88 -15.95 1.18
N TYR A 6 22.37 -14.91 0.51
CA TYR A 6 21.85 -13.55 0.71
C TYR A 6 20.72 -13.19 -0.26
N LEU A 7 20.70 -13.79 -1.47
CA LEU A 7 19.66 -13.51 -2.48
C LEU A 7 18.36 -14.30 -2.26
N THR A 8 18.42 -15.43 -1.54
CA THR A 8 17.23 -16.24 -1.21
C THR A 8 16.49 -15.77 0.04
N SER A 9 17.07 -14.83 0.80
CA SER A 9 16.56 -14.30 2.06
C SER A 9 15.34 -13.36 1.90
N PRO A 10 15.32 -12.36 0.99
CA PRO A 10 14.23 -11.39 0.92
C PRO A 10 12.93 -11.99 0.42
N LEU A 11 12.98 -12.87 -0.59
CA LEU A 11 11.81 -13.56 -1.14
C LEU A 11 11.22 -14.57 -0.14
N ARG A 12 12.06 -15.21 0.68
CA ARG A 12 11.60 -16.04 1.80
C ARG A 12 10.99 -15.21 2.91
N ALA A 13 11.58 -14.07 3.26
CA ALA A 13 11.01 -13.14 4.22
C ALA A 13 9.64 -12.63 3.72
N LEU A 14 9.51 -12.25 2.45
CA LEU A 14 8.25 -11.87 1.83
C LEU A 14 7.20 -13.01 1.83
N ARG A 15 7.58 -14.25 1.49
CA ARG A 15 6.69 -15.43 1.56
C ARG A 15 6.30 -15.81 2.98
N ALA A 16 7.17 -15.57 3.96
CA ALA A 16 6.87 -15.78 5.37
C ALA A 16 5.99 -14.64 5.93
N THR A 17 6.15 -13.43 5.38
CA THR A 17 5.37 -12.23 5.73
C THR A 17 3.95 -12.30 5.18
N PHE A 18 3.81 -12.85 3.98
CA PHE A 18 2.53 -13.10 3.34
C PHE A 18 2.53 -14.57 2.90
N PRO A 19 1.88 -15.49 3.64
CA PRO A 19 1.48 -16.77 3.06
C PRO A 19 0.45 -16.46 1.98
N LEU A 20 0.96 -16.10 0.79
CA LEU A 20 0.18 -15.65 -0.35
C LEU A 20 -0.60 -16.85 -0.88
N ASP A 21 -1.78 -17.11 -0.32
CA ASP A 21 -2.82 -17.78 -1.08
C ASP A 21 -3.20 -16.83 -2.22
N LEU A 22 -2.48 -16.95 -3.33
CA LEU A 22 -2.68 -16.13 -4.53
C LEU A 22 -4.11 -16.24 -5.04
N ARG A 23 -4.78 -17.38 -4.83
CA ARG A 23 -6.19 -17.55 -5.22
C ARG A 23 -7.11 -16.76 -4.29
N GLY A 24 -6.87 -16.81 -2.98
CA GLY A 24 -7.56 -16.00 -1.99
C GLY A 24 -7.41 -14.50 -2.28
N LEU A 25 -6.19 -14.03 -2.52
CA LEU A 25 -5.93 -12.63 -2.88
C LEU A 25 -6.56 -12.22 -4.20
N ALA A 26 -6.48 -13.07 -5.24
CA ALA A 26 -7.14 -12.81 -6.51
C ALA A 26 -8.67 -12.72 -6.35
N THR A 27 -9.25 -13.55 -5.48
CA THR A 27 -10.70 -13.51 -5.19
C THR A 27 -11.08 -12.21 -4.50
N LEU A 28 -10.35 -11.81 -3.44
CA LEU A 28 -10.60 -10.55 -2.73
C LEU A 28 -10.40 -9.34 -3.65
N GLY A 29 -9.30 -9.34 -4.41
CA GLY A 29 -8.99 -8.30 -5.39
C GLY A 29 -10.05 -8.20 -6.47
N GLY A 30 -10.56 -9.34 -6.97
CA GLY A 30 -11.65 -9.38 -7.94
C GLY A 30 -12.94 -8.77 -7.42
N ILE A 31 -13.36 -9.10 -6.20
CA ILE A 31 -14.56 -8.51 -5.56
C ILE A 31 -14.42 -6.98 -5.46
N ILE A 32 -13.28 -6.50 -4.96
CA ILE A 32 -13.03 -5.07 -4.80
C ILE A 32 -12.99 -4.39 -6.17
N LEU A 33 -12.28 -4.97 -7.14
CA LEU A 33 -12.14 -4.43 -8.49
C LEU A 33 -13.49 -4.29 -9.19
N ILE A 34 -14.40 -5.26 -9.06
CA ILE A 34 -15.76 -5.16 -9.60
C ILE A 34 -16.46 -3.91 -9.05
N GLY A 35 -16.35 -3.65 -7.76
CA GLY A 35 -16.91 -2.45 -7.14
C GLY A 35 -16.30 -1.15 -7.68
N LYS A 36 -14.96 -1.11 -7.84
CA LYS A 36 -14.26 0.06 -8.40
C LYS A 36 -14.61 0.32 -9.86
N LEU A 37 -14.67 -0.73 -10.68
CA LEU A 37 -15.05 -0.61 -12.09
C LEU A 37 -16.53 -0.24 -12.26
N ALA A 38 -17.43 -0.77 -11.43
CA ALA A 38 -18.83 -0.38 -11.45
C ALA A 38 -19.01 1.12 -11.16
N TRP A 39 -18.24 1.66 -10.21
CA TRP A 39 -18.23 3.09 -9.92
C TRP A 39 -17.66 3.92 -11.08
N LEU A 40 -16.55 3.47 -11.69
CA LEU A 40 -15.94 4.11 -12.85
C LEU A 40 -16.92 4.16 -14.04
N VAL A 41 -17.66 3.07 -14.29
CA VAL A 41 -18.67 3.03 -15.36
C VAL A 41 -19.84 3.97 -15.05
N TRP A 42 -20.29 4.02 -13.79
CA TRP A 42 -21.42 4.86 -13.39
C TRP A 42 -21.11 6.35 -13.44
N ARG A 43 -19.93 6.77 -12.96
CA ARG A 43 -19.57 8.20 -12.85
C ARG A 43 -18.74 8.72 -14.03
N GLY A 44 -17.99 7.83 -14.69
CA GLY A 44 -16.91 8.21 -15.61
C GLY A 44 -15.67 8.74 -14.88
N PRO A 45 -14.52 8.81 -15.58
CA PRO A 45 -13.32 9.42 -15.04
C PRO A 45 -13.45 10.94 -15.05
N ALA A 46 -13.21 11.59 -13.90
CA ALA A 46 -13.03 13.03 -13.87
C ALA A 46 -11.54 13.36 -13.98
N TYR A 47 -11.24 14.36 -14.80
CA TYR A 47 -9.88 14.85 -15.02
C TYR A 47 -9.38 15.78 -13.91
N GLU A 48 -10.07 15.99 -12.78
CA GLU A 48 -9.72 17.06 -11.82
C GLU A 48 -9.57 16.64 -10.35
N MET A 49 -8.36 16.88 -9.80
CA MET A 49 -8.09 17.63 -8.55
C MET A 49 -6.57 17.89 -8.33
N ASP A 50 -5.66 17.06 -8.87
CA ASP A 50 -4.19 17.29 -8.89
C ASP A 50 -3.66 17.75 -10.28
N THR A 51 -4.55 17.89 -11.26
CA THR A 51 -4.30 18.06 -12.70
C THR A 51 -4.30 19.52 -13.17
N ALA A 52 -4.49 20.50 -12.29
CA ALA A 52 -4.11 21.88 -12.61
C ALA A 52 -2.63 21.95 -13.06
N THR A 53 -1.79 21.05 -12.51
CA THR A 53 -0.40 20.83 -12.92
C THR A 53 -0.27 20.12 -14.29
N TYR A 54 -1.30 19.42 -14.78
CA TYR A 54 -1.30 18.66 -16.03
C TYR A 54 -1.51 19.54 -17.28
N LEU A 55 -2.25 20.64 -17.15
CA LEU A 55 -2.56 21.58 -18.26
C LEU A 55 -1.61 22.79 -18.35
N GLY A 56 -0.46 22.75 -17.66
CA GLY A 56 0.58 23.78 -17.80
C GLY A 56 0.33 25.07 -17.02
N GLN A 57 -0.59 25.10 -16.05
CA GLN A 57 -0.80 26.26 -15.19
C GLN A 57 -0.58 25.92 -13.70
N SER A 58 0.54 26.45 -13.18
CA SER A 58 1.06 26.36 -11.82
C SER A 58 1.96 25.15 -11.49
N LEU A 59 3.27 25.44 -11.53
CA LEU A 59 4.33 24.76 -10.78
C LEU A 59 4.24 25.15 -9.28
N THR A 60 3.06 25.14 -8.68
CA THR A 60 2.97 25.22 -7.22
C THR A 60 3.32 23.82 -6.68
N PHE A 61 4.60 23.70 -6.33
CA PHE A 61 5.35 22.64 -5.62
C PHE A 61 4.59 21.76 -4.59
N HIS A 62 3.48 21.12 -4.95
CA HIS A 62 2.70 20.32 -3.99
C HIS A 62 2.79 18.81 -4.24
N HIS A 63 3.12 18.37 -5.46
CA HIS A 63 3.19 16.94 -5.81
C HIS A 63 4.56 16.56 -6.39
N PRO A 64 5.24 15.59 -5.77
CA PRO A 64 6.40 14.92 -6.35
C PRO A 64 6.13 14.35 -7.76
N PRO A 65 7.13 14.33 -8.67
CA PRO A 65 6.88 14.17 -10.11
C PRO A 65 6.48 12.75 -10.55
N ILE A 66 6.65 11.73 -9.71
CA ILE A 66 6.50 10.33 -10.15
C ILE A 66 5.07 10.03 -10.62
N TYR A 67 4.05 10.58 -9.95
CA TYR A 67 2.68 10.36 -10.37
C TYR A 67 2.41 10.94 -11.77
N GLY A 68 2.89 12.16 -12.03
CA GLY A 68 2.79 12.78 -13.36
C GLY A 68 3.55 12.00 -14.44
N TRP A 69 4.72 11.43 -14.12
CA TRP A 69 5.45 10.55 -15.05
C TRP A 69 4.70 9.25 -15.34
N LEU A 70 4.08 8.64 -14.32
CA LEU A 70 3.26 7.44 -14.52
C LEU A 70 2.07 7.74 -15.43
N LEU A 71 1.37 8.85 -15.20
CA LEU A 71 0.25 9.27 -16.05
C LEU A 71 0.68 9.40 -17.52
N ARG A 72 1.77 10.14 -17.78
CA ARG A 72 2.30 10.28 -19.14
C ARG A 72 2.71 8.96 -19.77
N TRP A 73 3.29 8.05 -18.99
CA TRP A 73 3.66 6.73 -19.47
C TRP A 73 2.44 5.88 -19.83
N LEU A 74 1.39 5.88 -18.99
CA LEU A 74 0.14 5.16 -19.26
C LEU A 74 -0.61 5.72 -20.47
N GLU A 75 -0.64 7.04 -20.62
CA GLU A 75 -1.21 7.69 -21.81
C GLU A 75 -0.43 7.36 -23.09
N GLY A 76 0.89 7.17 -22.98
CA GLY A 76 1.72 6.70 -24.09
C GLY A 76 1.39 5.27 -24.54
N ILE A 77 0.81 4.43 -23.67
CA ILE A 77 0.33 3.09 -24.02
C ILE A 77 -1.07 3.17 -24.64
N TRP A 78 -1.99 3.84 -23.95
CA TRP A 78 -3.36 4.02 -24.42
C TRP A 78 -3.90 5.38 -23.94
N PRO A 79 -4.05 6.37 -24.84
CA PRO A 79 -4.38 7.75 -24.48
C PRO A 79 -5.88 7.92 -24.21
N GLN A 80 -6.42 7.20 -23.24
CA GLN A 80 -7.80 7.31 -22.77
C GLN A 80 -7.84 7.33 -21.25
N ALA A 81 -8.50 8.33 -20.66
CA ALA A 81 -8.65 8.42 -19.21
C ALA A 81 -9.29 7.18 -18.57
N TYR A 82 -10.21 6.51 -19.29
CA TYR A 82 -10.80 5.25 -18.82
C TYR A 82 -9.75 4.15 -18.61
N PHE A 83 -8.74 4.08 -19.48
CA PHE A 83 -7.64 3.13 -19.31
C PHE A 83 -6.82 3.44 -18.06
N VAL A 84 -6.43 4.71 -17.89
CA VAL A 84 -5.64 5.14 -16.73
C VAL A 84 -6.41 4.90 -15.42
N ALA A 85 -7.69 5.29 -15.37
CA ALA A 85 -8.56 5.05 -14.22
C ALA A 85 -8.77 3.56 -13.95
N ALA A 86 -8.87 2.71 -14.99
CA ALA A 86 -8.95 1.26 -14.81
C ALA A 86 -7.65 0.69 -14.20
N VAL A 87 -6.47 1.17 -14.63
CA VAL A 87 -5.19 0.78 -14.02
C VAL A 87 -5.13 1.21 -12.55
N GLN A 88 -5.57 2.43 -12.24
CA GLN A 88 -5.68 2.92 -10.86
C GLN A 88 -6.63 2.06 -10.01
N ALA A 89 -7.77 1.67 -10.56
CA ALA A 89 -8.72 0.75 -9.90
C ALA A 89 -8.09 -0.60 -9.60
N VAL A 90 -7.27 -1.16 -10.51
CA VAL A 90 -6.52 -2.40 -10.28
C VAL A 90 -5.52 -2.26 -9.15
N VAL A 91 -4.71 -1.19 -9.14
CA VAL A 91 -3.71 -0.94 -8.10
C VAL A 91 -4.38 -0.75 -6.74
N MET A 92 -5.47 0.04 -6.68
CA MET A 92 -6.27 0.23 -5.49
C MET A 92 -6.85 -1.10 -4.97
N ALA A 93 -7.48 -1.90 -5.84
CA ALA A 93 -8.06 -3.18 -5.48
C ALA A 93 -7.01 -4.16 -4.95
N ALA A 94 -5.82 -4.21 -5.56
CA ALA A 94 -4.72 -5.05 -5.11
C ALA A 94 -4.22 -4.65 -3.71
N GLY A 95 -4.02 -3.35 -3.46
CA GLY A 95 -3.59 -2.86 -2.15
C GLY A 95 -4.62 -3.11 -1.05
N LEU A 96 -5.91 -2.92 -1.34
CA LEU A 96 -7.00 -3.19 -0.40
C LEU A 96 -7.14 -4.69 -0.13
N ALA A 97 -7.04 -5.54 -1.14
CA ALA A 97 -7.07 -6.99 -0.98
C ALA A 97 -5.92 -7.50 -0.09
N LEU A 98 -4.72 -6.95 -0.27
CA LEU A 98 -3.57 -7.25 0.58
C LEU A 98 -3.83 -6.84 2.03
N ALA A 99 -4.38 -5.64 2.25
CA ALA A 99 -4.73 -5.17 3.59
C ALA A 99 -5.80 -6.07 4.25
N CYS A 100 -6.83 -6.48 3.51
CA CYS A 100 -7.83 -7.42 4.01
C CYS A 100 -7.19 -8.74 4.44
N ALA A 101 -6.32 -9.31 3.61
CA ALA A 101 -5.67 -10.58 3.90
C ALA A 101 -4.69 -10.47 5.08
N HIS A 102 -4.03 -9.33 5.26
CA HIS A 102 -3.05 -9.12 6.33
C HIS A 102 -3.68 -8.82 7.69
N PHE A 103 -4.77 -8.04 7.71
CA PHE A 103 -5.40 -7.57 8.94
C PHE A 103 -6.68 -8.32 9.32
N GLY A 104 -7.28 -9.08 8.41
CA GLY A 104 -8.45 -9.92 8.70
C GLY A 104 -8.09 -11.04 9.69
N ARG A 105 -8.88 -11.19 10.77
CA ARG A 105 -8.60 -12.22 11.79
C ARG A 105 -9.25 -13.55 11.45
N SER A 106 -10.27 -13.54 10.60
CA SER A 106 -10.97 -14.73 10.12
C SER A 106 -11.31 -14.63 8.63
N PRO A 107 -11.57 -15.77 7.95
CA PRO A 107 -12.01 -15.77 6.55
C PRO A 107 -13.32 -14.99 6.35
N ARG A 108 -14.22 -15.01 7.34
CA ARG A 108 -15.48 -14.27 7.31
C ARG A 108 -15.25 -12.77 7.36
N GLU A 109 -14.45 -12.30 8.33
CA GLU A 109 -14.09 -10.89 8.45
C GLU A 109 -13.38 -10.37 7.19
N THR A 110 -12.44 -11.14 6.65
CA THR A 110 -11.69 -10.78 5.44
C THR A 110 -12.62 -10.55 4.25
N ARG A 111 -13.63 -11.41 4.06
CA ARG A 111 -14.64 -11.24 3.01
C ARG A 111 -15.53 -10.03 3.25
N ILE A 112 -15.95 -9.79 4.50
CA ILE A 112 -16.75 -8.62 4.85
C ILE A 112 -15.97 -7.34 4.54
N LEU A 113 -14.69 -7.27 4.93
CA LEU A 113 -13.82 -6.13 4.61
C LEU A 113 -13.68 -5.92 3.11
N ALA A 114 -13.50 -6.99 2.32
CA ALA A 114 -13.43 -6.88 0.87
C ALA A 114 -14.73 -6.35 0.25
N ILE A 115 -15.89 -6.77 0.74
CA ILE A 115 -17.19 -6.24 0.29
C ILE A 115 -17.32 -4.76 0.67
N LEU A 116 -16.97 -4.39 1.92
CA LEU A 116 -17.00 -3.00 2.37
C LEU A 116 -16.10 -2.12 1.50
N PHE A 117 -14.89 -2.58 1.18
CA PHE A 117 -14.01 -1.85 0.28
C PHE A 117 -14.51 -1.83 -1.17
N ALA A 118 -15.22 -2.85 -1.65
CA ALA A 118 -15.82 -2.83 -2.98
C ALA A 118 -16.86 -1.70 -3.10
N ILE A 119 -17.66 -1.47 -2.05
CA ILE A 119 -18.71 -0.45 -2.03
C ILE A 119 -18.26 0.90 -1.44
N ASP A 120 -17.03 1.00 -0.94
CA ASP A 120 -16.51 2.23 -0.33
C ASP A 120 -16.43 3.38 -1.35
N PRO A 121 -17.22 4.45 -1.21
CA PRO A 121 -17.29 5.52 -2.18
C PRO A 121 -16.01 6.36 -2.22
N ILE A 122 -15.25 6.42 -1.13
CA ILE A 122 -14.05 7.27 -1.04
C ILE A 122 -12.92 6.69 -1.90
N THR A 123 -12.57 5.42 -1.71
CA THR A 123 -11.53 4.78 -2.54
C THR A 123 -12.00 4.57 -3.97
N SER A 124 -13.30 4.43 -4.22
CA SER A 124 -13.88 4.43 -5.57
C SER A 124 -13.75 5.79 -6.25
N PHE A 125 -14.01 6.89 -5.52
CA PHE A 125 -13.77 8.25 -6.01
C PHE A 125 -12.30 8.44 -6.40
N PHE A 126 -11.35 8.11 -5.52
CA PHE A 126 -9.93 8.31 -5.81
C PHE A 126 -9.40 7.46 -6.96
N SER A 127 -9.90 6.23 -7.13
CA SER A 127 -9.45 5.35 -8.22
C SER A 127 -10.13 5.63 -9.56
N ALA A 128 -11.31 6.25 -9.57
CA ALA A 128 -11.99 6.67 -10.79
C ALA A 128 -11.49 8.04 -11.32
N ASN A 129 -10.97 8.90 -10.44
CA ASN A 129 -10.39 10.18 -10.84
C ASN A 129 -8.88 10.04 -11.00
N LEU A 130 -8.28 10.81 -11.92
CA LEU A 130 -6.83 10.77 -12.16
C LEU A 130 -6.05 11.47 -11.04
N MET A 131 -6.07 10.91 -9.83
CA MET A 131 -5.50 11.47 -8.61
C MET A 131 -4.33 10.66 -8.03
N SER A 132 -3.35 11.34 -7.42
CA SER A 132 -2.19 10.66 -6.81
C SER A 132 -2.58 9.81 -5.60
N GLU A 133 -3.73 10.08 -4.97
CA GLU A 133 -4.35 9.28 -3.93
C GLU A 133 -4.59 7.83 -4.34
N ALA A 134 -4.84 7.59 -5.64
CA ALA A 134 -5.05 6.25 -6.17
C ALA A 134 -3.82 5.34 -6.01
N LEU A 135 -2.62 5.93 -5.92
CA LEU A 135 -1.36 5.23 -5.63
C LEU A 135 -0.95 5.37 -4.16
N PHE A 136 -1.19 6.55 -3.58
CA PHE A 136 -0.80 6.84 -2.20
C PHE A 136 -1.50 5.93 -1.20
N ILE A 137 -2.82 5.69 -1.36
CA ILE A 137 -3.60 4.83 -0.46
C ILE A 137 -3.10 3.38 -0.48
N PRO A 138 -3.07 2.66 -1.63
CA PRO A 138 -2.59 1.28 -1.66
C PRO A 138 -1.11 1.18 -1.28
N GLY A 139 -0.28 2.18 -1.63
CA GLY A 139 1.10 2.27 -1.16
C GLY A 139 1.19 2.33 0.36
N THR A 140 0.41 3.22 0.99
CA THR A 140 0.34 3.36 2.46
C THR A 140 -0.13 2.07 3.12
N LEU A 141 -1.11 1.38 2.56
CA LEU A 141 -1.58 0.09 3.09
C LEU A 141 -0.49 -0.99 3.06
N LEU A 142 0.26 -1.09 1.95
CA LEU A 142 1.40 -2.00 1.88
C LEU A 142 2.48 -1.62 2.90
N TRP A 143 2.77 -0.32 3.06
CA TRP A 143 3.69 0.16 4.09
C TRP A 143 3.25 -0.26 5.50
N LEU A 144 1.98 -0.08 5.84
CA LEU A 144 1.42 -0.50 7.12
C LEU A 144 1.50 -2.02 7.31
N CYS A 145 1.29 -2.81 6.26
CA CYS A 145 1.46 -4.27 6.32
C CYS A 145 2.90 -4.64 6.68
N LEU A 146 3.89 -3.99 6.04
CA LEU A 146 5.31 -4.20 6.33
C LEU A 146 5.69 -3.78 7.75
N VAL A 147 5.21 -2.64 8.22
CA VAL A 147 5.42 -2.16 9.59
C VAL A 147 4.81 -3.14 10.60
N HIS A 148 3.57 -3.58 10.37
CA HIS A 148 2.90 -4.56 11.23
C HIS A 148 3.70 -5.87 11.29
N GLN A 149 4.23 -6.35 10.15
CA GLN A 149 5.10 -7.52 10.15
C GLN A 149 6.40 -7.28 10.94
N TYR A 150 7.06 -6.15 10.74
CA TYR A 150 8.30 -5.81 11.43
C TYR A 150 8.14 -5.81 12.97
N LEU A 151 6.98 -5.38 13.46
CA LEU A 151 6.66 -5.42 14.89
C LEU A 151 6.51 -6.86 15.40
N ARG A 152 5.97 -7.78 14.58
CA ARG A 152 5.77 -9.19 14.94
C ARG A 152 6.97 -10.10 14.69
N GLU A 153 7.91 -9.67 13.86
CA GLU A 153 9.07 -10.48 13.49
C GLU A 153 10.12 -10.50 14.61
N GLU A 154 10.51 -11.70 15.02
CA GLU A 154 11.50 -11.92 16.09
C GLU A 154 12.90 -12.18 15.51
N ARG A 155 12.99 -12.71 14.28
CA ARG A 155 14.27 -13.04 13.65
C ARG A 155 14.99 -11.78 13.18
N THR A 156 16.17 -11.53 13.74
CA THR A 156 17.00 -10.35 13.47
C THR A 156 17.29 -10.12 11.99
N ASP A 157 17.59 -11.17 11.23
CA ASP A 157 17.88 -11.06 9.79
C ASP A 157 16.65 -10.62 8.98
N ASN A 158 15.48 -11.17 9.28
CA ASN A 158 14.22 -10.77 8.63
C ASN A 158 13.83 -9.33 9.01
N ARG A 159 14.04 -8.92 10.27
CA ARG A 159 13.77 -7.53 10.70
C ARG A 159 14.60 -6.51 9.93
N ARG A 160 15.89 -6.79 9.67
CA ARG A 160 16.74 -5.90 8.87
C ARG A 160 16.21 -5.73 7.45
N THR A 161 15.82 -6.85 6.81
CA THR A 161 15.19 -6.82 5.48
C THR A 161 13.89 -6.02 5.50
N LEU A 162 13.04 -6.21 6.51
CA LEU A 162 11.78 -5.47 6.64
C LEU A 162 12.02 -3.97 6.83
N VAL A 163 13.01 -3.55 7.63
CA VAL A 163 13.36 -2.12 7.78
C VAL A 163 13.80 -1.52 6.45
N LEU A 164 14.62 -2.23 5.68
CA LEU A 164 15.02 -1.79 4.34
C LEU A 164 13.81 -1.65 3.40
N LEU A 165 12.92 -2.63 3.39
CA LEU A 165 11.69 -2.59 2.58
C LEU A 165 10.76 -1.45 3.01
N ILE A 166 10.57 -1.23 4.31
CA ILE A 166 9.80 -0.11 4.88
C ILE A 166 10.39 1.23 4.42
N GLY A 167 11.72 1.38 4.46
CA GLY A 167 12.40 2.61 4.05
C GLY A 167 12.29 2.87 2.54
N VAL A 168 12.56 1.86 1.71
CA VAL A 168 12.45 1.95 0.25
C VAL A 168 11.01 2.25 -0.16
N TRP A 169 10.05 1.56 0.44
CA TRP A 169 8.64 1.76 0.11
C TRP A 169 8.12 3.11 0.58
N LEU A 170 8.57 3.58 1.76
CA LEU A 170 8.29 4.93 2.23
C LEU A 170 8.83 6.00 1.27
N ALA A 171 10.06 5.83 0.76
CA ALA A 171 10.63 6.74 -0.24
C ALA A 171 9.82 6.74 -1.54
N ALA A 172 9.31 5.58 -1.97
CA ALA A 172 8.42 5.48 -3.13
C ALA A 172 7.10 6.23 -2.91
N ILE A 173 6.44 6.04 -1.76
CA ILE A 173 5.18 6.74 -1.43
C ILE A 173 5.41 8.25 -1.27
N TYR A 174 6.51 8.65 -0.64
CA TYR A 174 6.91 10.05 -0.53
C TYR A 174 7.08 10.68 -1.90
N SER A 175 7.63 9.93 -2.86
CA SER A 175 7.81 10.39 -4.24
C SER A 175 6.51 10.41 -5.06
N VAL A 176 5.39 9.96 -4.48
CA VAL A 176 4.03 10.14 -5.01
C VAL A 176 3.33 11.30 -4.30
N ARG A 177 3.49 11.43 -2.98
CA ARG A 177 2.82 12.48 -2.20
C ARG A 177 3.60 12.89 -0.95
N LEU A 178 3.78 14.20 -0.77
CA LEU A 178 4.55 14.79 0.33
C LEU A 178 3.96 14.47 1.71
N ALA A 179 2.65 14.22 1.79
CA ALA A 179 1.95 13.83 3.02
C ALA A 179 2.57 12.59 3.71
N ALA A 180 3.32 11.75 2.99
CA ALA A 180 4.06 10.62 3.54
C ALA A 180 5.13 11.02 4.58
N ILE A 181 5.49 12.31 4.69
CA ILE A 181 6.47 12.82 5.66
C ILE A 181 6.12 12.53 7.13
N ILE A 182 4.84 12.25 7.42
CA ILE A 182 4.39 11.89 8.77
C ILE A 182 4.74 10.44 9.16
N PHE A 183 4.97 9.56 8.18
CA PHE A 183 5.17 8.13 8.40
C PHE A 183 6.46 7.75 9.14
N PRO A 184 7.62 8.41 8.96
CA PRO A 184 8.77 8.23 9.84
C PRO A 184 8.43 8.42 11.32
N GLY A 185 7.66 9.46 11.65
CA GLY A 185 7.23 9.75 13.02
C GLY A 185 6.35 8.64 13.57
N PHE A 186 5.37 8.18 12.80
CA PHE A 186 4.53 7.04 13.16
C PHE A 186 5.36 5.76 13.39
N PHE A 187 6.29 5.45 12.48
CA PHE A 187 7.14 4.27 12.59
C PHE A 187 8.05 4.31 13.82
N ALA A 188 8.64 5.47 14.12
CA ALA A 188 9.46 5.68 15.30
C ALA A 188 8.65 5.48 16.59
N LEU A 189 7.46 6.08 16.67
CA LEU A 189 6.56 5.92 17.81
C LEU A 189 6.11 4.47 18.00
N ALA A 190 5.70 3.79 16.93
CA ALA A 190 5.30 2.38 16.97
C ALA A 190 6.46 1.48 17.41
N SER A 191 7.68 1.74 16.93
CA SER A 191 8.88 0.99 17.32
C SER A 191 9.26 1.22 18.79
N LEU A 192 9.15 2.46 19.28
CA LEU A 192 9.40 2.81 20.67
C LEU A 192 8.40 2.13 21.59
N TRP A 193 7.11 2.23 21.26
CA TRP A 193 6.03 1.59 22.01
C TRP A 193 6.22 0.07 22.14
N HIS A 194 6.55 -0.60 21.03
CA HIS A 194 6.82 -2.04 21.02
C HIS A 194 8.01 -2.43 21.92
N ARG A 195 9.08 -1.61 21.96
CA ARG A 195 10.21 -1.83 22.89
C ARG A 195 9.80 -1.66 24.34
N VAL A 196 8.95 -0.68 24.65
CA VAL A 196 8.44 -0.46 26.02
C VAL A 196 7.63 -1.66 26.49
N GLN A 197 6.71 -2.18 25.67
CA GLN A 197 5.92 -3.36 26.02
C GLN A 197 6.79 -4.60 26.29
N ASN A 198 7.75 -4.89 25.41
CA ASN A 198 8.59 -6.08 25.55
C ASN A 198 9.68 -5.94 26.62
N GLY A 199 10.24 -4.75 26.80
CA GLY A 199 11.24 -4.46 27.84
C GLY A 199 10.68 -4.38 29.26
N SER A 200 9.36 -4.23 29.40
CA SER A 200 8.65 -4.30 30.69
C SER A 200 8.40 -5.76 31.11
N CYS A 201 8.16 -6.65 30.14
CA CYS A 201 7.97 -8.08 30.37
C CYS A 201 9.26 -8.78 30.83
N ALA A 202 10.41 -8.45 30.22
CA ALA A 202 11.71 -9.00 30.61
C ALA A 202 12.14 -8.65 32.05
N ARG A 203 11.73 -7.48 32.57
CA ARG A 203 12.03 -7.05 33.94
C ARG A 203 11.14 -7.70 35.01
N CYS A 204 9.95 -8.19 34.65
CA CYS A 204 9.10 -8.96 35.56
C CYS A 204 9.61 -10.39 35.75
N CYS A 205 10.15 -11.03 34.71
CA CYS A 205 10.61 -12.42 34.77
C CYS A 205 11.98 -12.60 35.45
N THR A 206 12.74 -11.54 35.70
CA THR A 206 14.02 -11.60 36.44
C THR A 206 13.89 -11.23 37.92
N ARG A 207 12.66 -11.07 38.44
CA ARG A 207 12.38 -10.73 39.84
C ARG A 207 11.65 -11.84 40.62
N SER A 208 11.53 -13.04 40.07
CA SER A 208 11.04 -14.24 40.76
C SER A 208 12.20 -15.17 41.10
#